data_AF-A0A2Z2MQ18-F1
#
_entry.id   AF-A0A2Z2MQ18-F1
#
_cell.length_a   1.000
_cell.length_b   1.000
_cell.length_c   1.000
_cell.angle_alpha   90.00
_cell.angle_beta   90.00
_cell.angle_gamma   90.00
#
_symmetry.space_group_name_H-M   'P 1'
#
loop_
_entity.id
_entity.type
_entity.pdbx_description
1 polymer ?
#
loop_
_entity_poly.entity_id
_entity_poly.type
_entity_poly.pdbx_seq_one_letter_code
_entity_poly.pdbx_strand_id
1 'polypeptide(L)'
;MDVREVHEFLNGMWESIFALNEELREELPPLGFKVEPVEEVFGAYIFLDGEWRQMSYPHPAFEIKPQMEAGATPESYYLVVAVPKERISENFVGLFLEIFPRSFIYGSENFLNDLYNWRRDGRISPTEILERIEESDERVFQFEANFGSAKALKQGIKRIIDLGKRFEIFDL
;
A
#
# COMPACT_ATOMS: atom_id res chain seq x y z
N MET A 1 -27.87 -11.05 4.58
CA MET A 1 -26.57 -11.31 3.93
C MET A 1 -26.78 -12.42 2.95
N ASP A 2 -26.53 -12.17 1.66
CA ASP A 2 -26.61 -13.21 0.64
C ASP A 2 -25.29 -14.00 0.64
N VAL A 3 -25.36 -15.30 0.94
CA VAL A 3 -24.18 -16.17 1.01
C VAL A 3 -23.52 -16.33 -0.36
N ARG A 4 -24.30 -16.27 -1.45
CA ARG A 4 -23.76 -16.37 -2.81
C ARG A 4 -22.90 -15.15 -3.13
N GLU A 5 -23.38 -13.96 -2.82
CA GLU A 5 -22.63 -12.72 -3.05
C GLU A 5 -21.32 -12.70 -2.26
N VAL A 6 -21.34 -13.14 -1.00
CA VAL A 6 -20.12 -13.25 -0.18
C VAL A 6 -19.14 -14.26 -0.77
N HIS A 7 -19.61 -15.43 -1.21
CA HIS A 7 -18.76 -16.46 -1.83
C HIS A 7 -18.09 -15.96 -3.11
N GLU A 8 -18.86 -15.34 -4.01
CA GLU A 8 -18.36 -14.80 -5.27
C GLU A 8 -17.38 -13.66 -5.03
N PHE A 9 -17.65 -12.80 -4.04
CA PHE A 9 -16.76 -11.73 -3.63
C PHE A 9 -15.41 -12.25 -3.15
N LEU A 10 -15.41 -13.21 -2.22
CA LEU A 10 -14.17 -13.77 -1.65
C LEU A 10 -13.33 -14.50 -2.72
N ASN A 11 -13.96 -15.29 -3.58
CA ASN A 11 -13.25 -15.94 -4.69
C ASN A 11 -12.65 -14.92 -5.64
N GLY A 12 -13.43 -13.92 -6.08
CA GLY A 12 -12.97 -12.90 -7.01
C GLY A 12 -11.79 -12.10 -6.46
N MET A 13 -11.83 -11.78 -5.16
CA MET A 13 -10.73 -11.12 -4.48
C MET A 13 -9.43 -11.97 -4.54
N TRP A 14 -9.49 -13.26 -4.20
CA TRP A 14 -8.30 -14.12 -4.16
C TRP A 14 -7.77 -14.42 -5.56
N GLU A 15 -8.64 -14.85 -6.47
CA GLU A 15 -8.28 -15.17 -7.86
C GLU A 15 -7.62 -13.98 -8.56
N SER A 16 -8.14 -12.76 -8.33
CA SER A 16 -7.56 -11.56 -8.93
C SER A 16 -6.16 -11.22 -8.42
N ILE A 17 -5.83 -11.55 -7.17
CA ILE A 17 -4.48 -11.35 -6.60
C ILE A 17 -3.52 -12.43 -7.09
N PHE A 18 -3.95 -13.70 -7.19
CA PHE A 18 -3.14 -14.75 -7.82
C PHE A 18 -2.79 -14.41 -9.28
N ALA A 19 -3.78 -14.02 -10.08
CA ALA A 19 -3.55 -13.64 -11.47
C ALA A 19 -2.61 -12.42 -11.58
N LEU A 20 -2.81 -11.41 -10.73
CA LEU A 20 -1.92 -10.24 -10.71
C LEU A 20 -0.48 -10.62 -10.32
N ASN A 21 -0.29 -11.50 -9.35
CA ASN A 21 1.02 -11.96 -8.93
C ASN A 21 1.78 -12.64 -10.07
N GLU A 22 1.11 -13.53 -10.83
CA GLU A 22 1.69 -14.20 -12.00
C GLU A 22 2.11 -13.18 -13.06
N GLU A 23 1.25 -12.23 -13.42
CA GLU A 23 1.57 -11.19 -14.39
C GLU A 23 2.79 -10.35 -13.95
N LEU A 24 2.86 -9.96 -12.68
CA LEU A 24 3.95 -9.13 -12.17
C LEU A 24 5.28 -9.89 -12.06
N ARG A 25 5.23 -11.20 -11.79
CA ARG A 25 6.41 -12.07 -11.79
C ARG A 25 7.11 -12.13 -13.14
N GLU A 26 6.37 -11.97 -14.23
CA GLU A 26 6.93 -11.88 -15.58
C GLU A 26 7.41 -10.47 -15.92
N GLU A 27 6.67 -9.43 -15.51
CA GLU A 27 6.89 -8.06 -15.95
C GLU A 27 7.98 -7.30 -15.16
N LEU A 28 8.13 -7.57 -13.87
CA LEU A 28 8.96 -6.74 -12.97
C LEU A 28 10.44 -7.13 -12.85
N PRO A 29 10.89 -8.40 -13.06
CA PRO A 29 12.31 -8.74 -12.97
C PRO A 29 13.24 -7.92 -13.89
N PRO A 30 12.88 -7.60 -15.14
CA PRO A 30 13.69 -6.73 -15.99
C PRO A 30 13.90 -5.32 -15.43
N LEU A 31 13.08 -4.89 -14.46
CA LEU A 31 13.16 -3.60 -13.79
C LEU A 31 13.93 -3.64 -12.46
N GLY A 32 14.46 -4.81 -12.07
CA GLY A 32 15.22 -5.02 -10.84
C GLY A 32 14.39 -5.51 -9.65
N PHE A 33 13.11 -5.83 -9.83
CA PHE A 33 12.22 -6.20 -8.73
C PHE A 33 11.94 -7.71 -8.71
N LYS A 34 11.85 -8.28 -7.51
CA LYS A 34 11.48 -9.70 -7.31
C LYS A 34 10.09 -9.80 -6.70
N VAL A 35 9.19 -10.52 -7.35
CA VAL A 35 7.83 -10.75 -6.87
C VAL A 35 7.74 -12.12 -6.18
N GLU A 36 7.53 -12.13 -4.88
CA GLU A 36 7.36 -13.35 -4.08
C GLU A 36 5.97 -13.99 -4.32
N PRO A 37 5.75 -15.25 -3.93
CA PRO A 37 4.43 -15.88 -4.08
C PRO A 37 3.38 -15.14 -3.24
N VAL A 38 2.10 -15.37 -3.58
CA VAL A 38 0.99 -14.96 -2.72
C VAL A 38 1.01 -15.80 -1.44
N GLU A 39 0.83 -15.13 -0.31
CA GLU A 39 0.72 -15.72 1.03
C GLU A 39 -0.55 -15.22 1.74
N GLU A 40 -1.02 -16.00 2.71
CA GLU A 40 -2.09 -15.58 3.61
C GLU A 40 -1.54 -14.72 4.77
N VAL A 41 -1.88 -13.44 4.76
CA VAL A 41 -1.54 -12.50 5.84
C VAL A 41 -2.64 -12.49 6.90
N PHE A 42 -2.26 -12.64 8.17
CA PHE A 42 -3.17 -12.59 9.31
C PHE A 42 -2.85 -11.40 10.22
N GLY A 43 -3.87 -10.87 10.91
CA GLY A 43 -3.68 -9.87 11.96
C GLY A 43 -3.43 -8.45 11.46
N ALA A 44 -3.59 -8.21 10.16
CA ALA A 44 -3.63 -6.87 9.58
C ALA A 44 -4.87 -6.09 10.02
N TYR A 45 -4.90 -4.78 9.73
CA TYR A 45 -5.99 -3.89 10.11
C TYR A 45 -6.63 -3.26 8.89
N ILE A 46 -7.91 -2.89 9.03
CA ILE A 46 -8.73 -2.25 8.00
C ILE A 46 -9.43 -1.03 8.61
N PHE A 47 -9.56 0.06 7.87
CA PHE A 47 -10.14 1.31 8.39
C PHE A 47 -11.63 1.40 8.09
N LEU A 48 -12.46 1.00 9.05
CA LEU A 48 -13.92 0.94 8.93
C LEU A 48 -14.59 1.95 9.86
N ASP A 49 -15.53 2.74 9.32
CA ASP A 49 -16.35 3.69 10.08
C ASP A 49 -15.55 4.67 10.96
N GLY A 50 -14.35 5.06 10.52
CA GLY A 50 -13.48 5.99 11.25
C GLY A 50 -12.49 5.33 12.22
N GLU A 51 -12.44 4.00 12.28
CA GLU A 51 -11.61 3.26 13.23
C GLU A 51 -10.83 2.12 12.55
N TRP A 52 -9.59 1.90 13.01
CA TRP A 52 -8.82 0.72 12.67
C TRP A 52 -9.41 -0.52 13.35
N ARG A 53 -9.76 -1.52 12.55
CA ARG A 53 -10.33 -2.80 13.00
C ARG A 53 -9.41 -3.94 12.59
N GLN A 54 -9.12 -4.84 13.52
CA GLN A 54 -8.28 -5.99 13.23
C GLN A 54 -9.02 -7.01 12.36
N MET A 55 -8.34 -7.50 11.33
CA MET A 55 -8.77 -8.66 10.53
C MET A 55 -8.25 -9.94 11.19
N SER A 56 -9.16 -10.69 11.82
CA SER A 56 -8.85 -12.04 12.34
C SER A 56 -8.90 -13.14 11.28
N TYR A 57 -9.35 -12.80 10.06
CA TYR A 57 -9.34 -13.65 8.88
C TYR A 57 -8.14 -13.32 7.99
N PRO A 58 -7.69 -14.24 7.13
CA PRO A 58 -6.58 -13.98 6.24
C PRO A 58 -6.96 -13.09 5.05
N HIS A 59 -5.95 -12.46 4.46
CA HIS A 59 -6.04 -11.88 3.13
C HIS A 59 -4.78 -12.16 2.29
N PRO A 60 -4.85 -12.17 0.94
CA PRO A 60 -3.75 -12.46 0.06
C PRO A 60 -2.95 -11.20 -0.10
N ALA A 61 -1.66 -11.35 0.13
CA ALA A 61 -0.68 -10.35 -0.20
C ALA A 61 0.54 -11.06 -0.78
N PHE A 62 1.41 -10.28 -1.39
CA PHE A 62 2.71 -10.74 -1.82
C PHE A 62 3.71 -9.59 -1.74
N GLU A 63 4.94 -9.93 -1.37
CA GLU A 63 6.04 -8.99 -1.37
C GLU A 63 6.55 -8.75 -2.80
N ILE A 64 6.86 -7.49 -3.10
CA ILE A 64 7.62 -7.08 -4.27
C ILE A 64 8.91 -6.44 -3.75
N LYS A 65 10.02 -7.17 -3.81
CA LYS A 65 11.32 -6.72 -3.30
C LYS A 65 12.00 -5.78 -4.30
N PRO A 66 12.64 -4.71 -3.82
CA PRO A 66 12.70 -4.28 -2.42
C PRO A 66 11.45 -3.48 -1.98
N GLN A 67 11.15 -3.55 -0.68
CA GLN A 67 10.34 -2.56 0.06
C GLN A 67 8.85 -2.42 -0.29
N MET A 68 8.26 -3.28 -1.13
CA MET A 68 6.83 -3.18 -1.45
C MET A 68 6.05 -4.43 -1.05
N GLU A 69 4.77 -4.24 -0.75
CA GLU A 69 3.78 -5.30 -0.58
C GLU A 69 2.52 -4.90 -1.34
N ALA A 70 1.89 -5.86 -2.01
CA ALA A 70 0.60 -5.64 -2.66
C ALA A 70 -0.38 -6.75 -2.29
N GLY A 71 -1.65 -6.42 -2.16
CA GLY A 71 -2.68 -7.37 -1.75
C GLY A 71 -4.10 -6.86 -1.97
N ALA A 72 -5.06 -7.61 -1.43
CA ALA A 72 -6.46 -7.18 -1.40
C ALA A 72 -7.10 -7.52 -0.05
N THR A 73 -7.87 -6.58 0.47
CA THR A 73 -8.77 -6.77 1.60
C THR A 73 -10.22 -6.69 1.13
N PRO A 74 -11.20 -7.03 1.98
CA PRO A 74 -12.61 -6.86 1.63
C PRO A 74 -13.02 -5.43 1.27
N GLU A 75 -12.19 -4.44 1.60
CA GLU A 75 -12.45 -3.04 1.26
C GLU A 75 -11.77 -2.59 -0.03
N SER A 76 -10.53 -3.01 -0.27
CA SER A 76 -9.77 -2.53 -1.42
C SER A 76 -8.58 -3.40 -1.76
N TYR A 77 -8.14 -3.27 -3.01
CA TYR A 77 -6.79 -3.62 -3.41
C TYR A 77 -5.82 -2.58 -2.87
N TYR A 78 -4.65 -3.00 -2.41
CA TYR A 78 -3.70 -2.07 -1.81
C TYR A 78 -2.27 -2.35 -2.29
N LEU A 79 -1.45 -1.31 -2.16
CA LEU A 79 -0.01 -1.33 -2.33
C LEU A 79 0.59 -0.54 -1.18
N VAL A 80 1.57 -1.12 -0.50
CA VAL A 80 2.40 -0.44 0.50
C VAL A 80 3.82 -0.35 -0.04
N VAL A 81 4.46 0.80 0.15
CA VAL A 81 5.91 0.96 -0.02
C VAL A 81 6.55 1.48 1.27
N ALA A 82 7.57 0.78 1.75
CA ALA A 82 8.35 1.15 2.91
C ALA A 82 9.47 2.11 2.52
N VAL A 83 9.42 3.34 3.05
CA VAL A 83 10.34 4.42 2.70
C VAL A 83 11.18 4.82 3.92
N PRO A 84 12.52 4.76 3.84
CA PRO A 84 13.40 5.26 4.90
C PRO A 84 13.17 6.76 5.11
N LYS A 85 13.12 7.20 6.37
CA LYS A 85 12.84 8.59 6.77
C LYS A 85 13.71 9.59 6.02
N GLU A 86 14.99 9.29 5.86
CA GLU A 86 15.99 10.12 5.19
C GLU A 86 15.77 10.33 3.69
N ARG A 87 14.93 9.49 3.05
CA ARG A 87 14.57 9.60 1.63
C ARG A 87 13.25 10.33 1.40
N ILE A 88 12.53 10.67 2.48
CA ILE A 88 11.25 11.36 2.39
C ILE A 88 11.51 12.86 2.26
N SER A 89 10.94 13.46 1.22
CA SER A 89 10.98 14.89 1.00
C SER A 89 9.56 15.42 0.75
N GLU A 90 9.36 16.73 0.95
CA GLU A 90 8.07 17.38 0.67
C GLU A 90 7.59 17.12 -0.76
N ASN A 91 8.51 17.16 -1.73
CA ASN A 91 8.21 16.88 -3.14
C ASN A 91 7.76 15.43 -3.37
N PHE A 92 8.38 14.47 -2.69
CA PHE A 92 7.96 13.07 -2.76
C PHE A 92 6.56 12.90 -2.18
N VAL A 93 6.31 13.44 -0.99
CA VAL A 93 4.99 13.39 -0.33
C VAL A 93 3.93 14.04 -1.23
N GLY A 94 4.19 15.23 -1.76
CA GLY A 94 3.25 15.95 -2.61
C GLY A 94 2.87 15.16 -3.87
N LEU A 95 3.87 14.63 -4.59
CA LEU A 95 3.62 13.82 -5.78
C LEU A 95 2.93 12.49 -5.46
N PHE A 96 3.30 11.86 -4.35
CA PHE A 96 2.63 10.64 -3.90
C PHE A 96 1.15 10.88 -3.66
N LEU A 97 0.78 11.93 -2.92
CA LEU A 97 -0.62 12.27 -2.63
C LEU A 97 -1.40 12.67 -3.88
N GLU A 98 -0.75 13.32 -4.85
CA GLU A 98 -1.36 13.66 -6.13
C GLU A 98 -1.66 12.40 -6.97
N ILE A 99 -0.71 11.46 -7.03
CA ILE A 99 -0.84 10.22 -7.81
C ILE A 99 -1.81 9.24 -7.13
N PHE A 100 -1.82 9.20 -5.79
CA PHE A 100 -2.56 8.25 -4.97
C PHE A 100 -3.49 8.98 -3.99
N PRO A 101 -4.67 9.44 -4.43
CA PRO A 101 -5.58 10.23 -3.60
C PRO A 101 -6.26 9.43 -2.48
N ARG A 102 -6.28 8.09 -2.58
CA ARG A 102 -6.79 7.19 -1.52
C ARG A 102 -5.62 6.52 -0.83
N SER A 103 -4.88 7.29 -0.04
CA SER A 103 -3.63 6.83 0.56
C SER A 103 -3.53 7.10 2.05
N PHE A 104 -2.64 6.34 2.68
CA PHE A 104 -2.32 6.43 4.09
C PHE A 104 -0.80 6.54 4.25
N ILE A 105 -0.35 7.25 5.28
CA ILE A 105 1.06 7.32 5.67
C ILE A 105 1.13 7.06 7.17
N TYR A 106 1.90 6.04 7.56
CA TYR A 106 2.00 5.60 8.95
C TYR A 106 3.41 5.05 9.25
N GLY A 107 3.75 5.00 10.53
CA GLY A 107 5.02 4.46 11.02
C GLY A 107 5.06 2.92 10.96
N SER A 108 6.27 2.36 10.95
CA SER A 108 6.47 0.91 10.93
C SER A 108 6.14 0.23 12.27
N GLU A 109 6.37 0.93 13.39
CA GLU A 109 6.13 0.44 14.75
C GLU A 109 4.76 0.89 15.28
N ASN A 110 4.32 2.10 14.95
CA ASN A 110 3.04 2.69 15.36
C ASN A 110 2.06 2.83 14.19
N PHE A 111 1.74 1.71 13.55
CA PHE A 111 0.87 1.67 12.37
C PHE A 111 -0.60 2.04 12.65
N LEU A 112 -1.03 2.11 13.92
CA LEU A 112 -2.39 2.52 14.29
C LEU A 112 -2.54 4.04 14.41
N ASN A 113 -1.43 4.78 14.45
CA ASN A 113 -1.43 6.23 14.56
C ASN A 113 -0.95 6.87 13.25
N ASP A 114 -1.87 6.94 12.28
CA ASP A 114 -1.58 7.49 10.95
C ASP A 114 -1.09 8.94 11.03
N LEU A 115 0.03 9.21 10.36
CA LEU A 115 0.50 10.57 10.08
C LEU A 115 -0.40 11.26 9.06
N TYR A 116 -0.92 10.49 8.11
CA TYR A 116 -1.92 10.91 7.14
C TYR A 116 -2.91 9.78 6.84
N ASN A 117 -4.19 10.13 6.84
CA ASN A 117 -5.29 9.25 6.47
C ASN A 117 -6.28 10.02 5.59
N TRP A 118 -6.39 9.65 4.31
CA TRP A 118 -7.24 10.34 3.33
C TRP A 118 -8.71 10.45 3.73
N ARG A 119 -9.21 9.57 4.60
CA ARG A 119 -10.60 9.58 5.08
C ARG A 119 -10.83 10.57 6.21
N ARG A 120 -9.79 10.87 6.98
CA ARG A 120 -9.84 11.72 8.19
C ARG A 120 -9.32 13.13 7.90
N ASP A 121 -8.15 13.23 7.28
CA ASP A 121 -7.36 14.46 7.28
C ASP A 121 -7.71 15.42 6.13
N GLY A 122 -8.47 14.96 5.13
CA GLY A 122 -8.90 15.79 4.01
C GLY A 122 -7.72 16.42 3.26
N ARG A 123 -7.64 17.75 3.23
CA ARG A 123 -6.58 18.52 2.54
C ARG A 123 -5.52 18.99 3.53
N ILE A 124 -4.75 18.05 4.08
CA ILE A 124 -3.49 18.37 4.76
C ILE A 124 -2.41 18.73 3.72
N SER A 125 -1.46 19.60 4.07
CA SER A 125 -0.36 19.93 3.17
C SER A 125 0.74 18.87 3.21
N PRO A 126 1.49 18.65 2.12
CA PRO A 126 2.69 17.82 2.14
C PRO A 126 3.71 18.27 3.19
N THR A 127 3.82 19.58 3.43
CA THR A 127 4.67 20.19 4.46
C THR A 127 4.29 19.69 5.86
N GLU A 128 3.01 19.71 6.21
CA GLU A 128 2.55 19.30 7.54
C GLU A 128 2.75 17.80 7.76
N ILE A 129 2.58 16.97 6.73
CA ILE A 129 2.90 15.54 6.82
C ILE A 129 4.41 15.33 7.04
N LEU A 130 5.25 16.10 6.34
CA LEU A 130 6.69 16.01 6.50
C LEU A 130 7.13 16.42 7.91
N GLU A 131 6.56 17.48 8.47
CA GLU A 131 6.81 17.90 9.85
C GLU A 131 6.49 16.78 10.84
N ARG A 132 5.33 16.11 10.70
CA ARG A 132 4.95 14.96 11.55
C ARG A 132 5.92 13.78 11.40
N ILE A 133 6.43 13.54 10.19
CA ILE A 133 7.45 12.51 9.92
C ILE A 133 8.77 12.87 10.62
N GLU A 134 9.18 14.13 10.55
CA GLU A 134 10.40 14.64 11.17
C GLU A 134 10.35 14.56 12.70
N GLU A 135 9.20 14.84 13.31
CA GLU A 135 8.96 14.75 14.75
C GLU A 135 8.88 13.31 15.28
N SER A 136 8.60 12.32 14.43
CA SER A 136 8.50 10.92 14.80
C SER A 136 9.87 10.25 14.99
N ASP A 137 10.00 9.37 15.99
CA ASP A 137 11.21 8.55 16.21
C ASP A 137 11.36 7.36 15.25
N GLU A 138 10.34 7.12 14.40
CA GLU A 138 10.33 6.06 13.39
C GLU A 138 11.41 6.28 12.32
N ARG A 139 12.03 5.17 11.88
CA ARG A 139 13.07 5.21 10.83
C ARG A 139 12.54 4.91 9.44
N VAL A 140 11.41 4.22 9.36
CA VAL A 140 10.79 3.78 8.12
C VAL A 140 9.31 4.10 8.20
N PHE A 141 8.77 4.64 7.12
CA PHE A 141 7.36 4.97 6.99
C PHE A 141 6.74 4.18 5.85
N GLN A 142 5.51 3.74 6.06
CA GLN A 142 4.73 3.03 5.08
C GLN A 142 3.86 4.03 4.33
N PHE A 143 3.93 3.98 3.01
CA PHE A 143 3.08 4.74 2.09
C PHE A 143 2.13 3.76 1.43
N GLU A 144 0.89 3.73 1.89
CA GLU A 144 -0.16 2.83 1.39
C GLU A 144 -1.06 3.57 0.39
N ALA A 145 -1.44 2.90 -0.70
CA ALA A 145 -2.41 3.39 -1.67
C ALA A 145 -3.49 2.33 -1.96
N ASN A 146 -4.75 2.75 -2.01
CA ASN A 146 -5.90 1.88 -2.22
C ASN A 146 -6.52 2.04 -3.61
N PHE A 147 -6.92 0.92 -4.18
CA PHE A 147 -7.40 0.79 -5.55
C PHE A 147 -8.72 0.00 -5.60
N GLY A 148 -9.56 0.32 -6.58
CA GLY A 148 -10.84 -0.35 -6.78
C GLY A 148 -10.78 -1.65 -7.60
N SER A 149 -9.61 -2.03 -8.12
CA SER A 149 -9.45 -3.28 -8.88
C SER A 149 -7.98 -3.71 -8.97
N ALA A 150 -7.73 -5.00 -9.22
CA ALA A 150 -6.40 -5.53 -9.51
C ALA A 150 -5.71 -4.83 -10.70
N LYS A 151 -6.49 -4.46 -11.73
CA LYS A 151 -5.97 -3.69 -12.88
C LYS A 151 -5.48 -2.31 -12.46
N ALA A 152 -6.22 -1.62 -11.59
CA ALA A 152 -5.81 -0.31 -11.08
C ALA A 152 -4.57 -0.44 -10.17
N LEU A 153 -4.52 -1.48 -9.33
CA LEU A 153 -3.35 -1.81 -8.51
C LEU A 153 -2.10 -2.05 -9.37
N LYS A 154 -2.20 -2.83 -10.45
CA LYS A 154 -1.08 -3.04 -11.38
C LYS A 154 -0.53 -1.73 -11.94
N GLN A 155 -1.40 -0.80 -12.32
CA GLN A 155 -0.98 0.53 -12.78
C GLN A 155 -0.37 1.36 -11.66
N GLY A 156 -0.92 1.26 -10.45
CA GLY A 156 -0.36 1.88 -9.25
C GLY A 156 1.06 1.41 -8.95
N ILE A 157 1.32 0.11 -9.04
CA ILE A 157 2.65 -0.49 -8.86
C ILE A 157 3.66 0.10 -9.87
N LYS A 158 3.29 0.21 -11.15
CA LYS A 158 4.17 0.84 -12.14
C LYS A 158 4.46 2.30 -11.82
N ARG A 159 3.44 3.06 -11.40
CA ARG A 159 3.59 4.46 -11.01
C ARG A 159 4.46 4.65 -9.77
N ILE A 160 4.33 3.79 -8.75
CA ILE A 160 5.20 3.89 -7.58
C ILE A 160 6.64 3.52 -7.92
N ILE A 161 6.85 2.57 -8.84
CA ILE A 161 8.20 2.21 -9.31
C ILE A 161 8.85 3.42 -10.00
N ASP A 162 8.11 4.11 -10.88
CA ASP A 162 8.60 5.31 -11.55
C ASP A 162 8.88 6.45 -10.56
N LEU A 163 7.97 6.67 -9.61
CA LEU A 163 8.14 7.68 -8.55
C LEU A 163 9.34 7.34 -7.66
N GLY A 164 9.43 6.11 -7.18
CA GLY A 164 10.49 5.67 -6.29
C GLY A 164 11.86 5.68 -6.96
N LYS A 165 11.95 5.38 -8.26
CA LYS A 165 13.19 5.58 -9.04
C LYS A 165 13.60 7.05 -9.11
N ARG A 166 12.65 7.97 -9.32
CA ARG A 166 12.91 9.41 -9.37
C ARG A 166 13.45 9.97 -8.05
N PHE A 167 13.03 9.40 -6.93
CA PHE A 167 13.41 9.83 -5.58
C PHE A 167 14.40 8.88 -4.89
N GLU A 168 14.99 7.94 -5.62
CA GLU A 168 15.97 6.97 -5.11
C GLU A 168 15.47 6.16 -3.89
N ILE A 169 14.17 5.85 -3.86
CA ILE A 169 13.51 5.16 -2.73
C ILE A 169 13.95 3.70 -2.61
N PHE A 170 14.18 3.03 -3.74
CA PHE A 170 14.46 1.60 -3.78
C PHE A 170 15.95 1.30 -3.69
N ASP A 171 16.31 0.31 -2.87
CA ASP A 171 17.65 -0.27 -2.85
C ASP A 171 17.80 -1.34 -3.97
N LEU A 172 17.86 -0.87 -5.23
CA LEU A 172 17.99 -1.72 -6.43
C LEU A 172 19.43 -2.06 -6.81
#